data_AF-A0A2W7NEM2-F1
#
_entry.id   AF-A0A2W7NEM2-F1
#
_cell.length_a   1.000
_cell.length_b   1.000
_cell.length_c   1.000
_cell.angle_alpha   90.00
_cell.angle_beta   90.00
_cell.angle_gamma   90.00
#
_symmetry.space_group_name_H-M   'P 1'
#
loop_
_entity.id
_entity.type
_entity.pdbx_description
1 polymer ?
#
loop_
_entity_poly.entity_id
_entity_poly.type
_entity_poly.pdbx_seq_one_letter_code
_entity_poly.pdbx_strand_id
1 'polypeptide(L)'
;MKQQVLEGFIERIDGASSLGDLEREVSEIRDRLSAQHVLYHWINSEGRVFGAGTYDPAWRVHYLDERYMRIDPVVQGARKRFHPLNWRNLDWSSKDVRDFRADAQDAGIGPQGLTIPIRGPGGQMAHLTATMGCSDAEFASFNEANGRYLILLGHFFNQKALELSEIRNDDKDVALSPREVDALTFLALGYTRSQAADTLSISEHTLRVYIESARHKLSAMNTTHAVAKALNLGLLVI
;
A
#
# COMPACT_ATOMS: atom_id res chain seq x y z
N MET A 1 -2.15 18.84 15.06
CA MET A 1 -3.54 19.15 14.63
C MET A 1 -4.48 19.13 15.84
N LYS A 2 -5.59 19.88 15.87
CA LYS A 2 -6.62 19.72 16.92
C LYS A 2 -7.61 18.63 16.51
N GLN A 3 -8.23 17.94 17.46
CA GLN A 3 -9.16 16.82 17.19
C GLN A 3 -10.33 17.22 16.28
N GLN A 4 -10.99 18.35 16.56
CA GLN A 4 -12.10 18.84 15.73
C GLN A 4 -11.71 19.09 14.26
N VAL A 5 -10.45 19.49 14.01
CA VAL A 5 -9.95 19.69 12.64
C VAL A 5 -9.78 18.35 11.93
N LEU A 6 -9.27 17.35 12.64
CA LEU A 6 -9.14 15.99 12.12
C LEU A 6 -10.51 15.41 11.74
N GLU A 7 -11.49 15.52 12.62
CA GLU A 7 -12.86 15.03 12.38
C GLU A 7 -13.44 15.67 11.12
N GLY A 8 -13.28 16.99 10.95
CA GLY A 8 -13.73 17.67 9.73
C GLY A 8 -13.02 17.20 8.45
N PHE A 9 -11.75 16.81 8.50
CA PHE A 9 -11.09 16.18 7.34
C PHE A 9 -11.66 14.79 7.06
N ILE A 10 -11.86 13.98 8.10
CA ILE A 10 -12.42 12.63 7.97
C ILE A 10 -13.80 12.69 7.33
N GLU A 11 -14.69 13.57 7.81
CA GLU A 11 -16.04 13.73 7.24
C GLU A 11 -16.02 14.11 5.76
N ARG A 12 -15.09 14.99 5.34
CA ARG A 12 -14.96 15.38 3.92
C ARG A 12 -14.35 14.29 3.05
N ILE A 13 -13.38 13.54 3.58
CA ILE A 13 -12.84 12.35 2.91
C ILE A 13 -13.96 11.32 2.73
N ASP A 14 -14.75 11.05 3.78
CA ASP A 14 -15.87 10.10 3.71
C ASP A 14 -16.97 10.55 2.74
N GLY A 15 -17.17 11.86 2.59
CA GLY A 15 -18.10 12.46 1.62
C GLY A 15 -17.56 12.58 0.19
N ALA A 16 -16.30 12.24 -0.07
CA ALA A 16 -15.70 12.36 -1.39
C ALA A 16 -16.37 11.41 -2.41
N SER A 17 -16.64 11.94 -3.60
CA SER A 17 -17.35 11.25 -4.69
C SER A 17 -16.48 11.01 -5.92
N SER A 18 -15.29 11.62 -5.94
CA SER A 18 -14.37 11.60 -7.07
C SER A 18 -12.92 11.70 -6.62
N LEU A 19 -12.00 11.44 -7.54
CA LEU A 19 -10.55 11.55 -7.27
C LEU A 19 -10.14 13.01 -7.04
N GLY A 20 -10.79 13.93 -7.75
CA GLY A 20 -10.57 15.37 -7.57
C GLY A 20 -10.96 15.84 -6.17
N ASP A 21 -11.94 15.20 -5.52
CA ASP A 21 -12.27 15.49 -4.12
C ASP A 21 -11.12 15.11 -3.19
N LEU A 22 -10.54 13.92 -3.39
CA LEU A 22 -9.37 13.47 -2.62
C LEU A 22 -8.13 14.33 -2.87
N GLU A 23 -7.88 14.77 -4.11
CA GLU A 23 -6.77 15.69 -4.43
C GLU A 23 -6.92 17.05 -3.74
N ARG A 24 -8.15 17.58 -3.66
CA ARG A 24 -8.45 18.79 -2.90
C ARG A 24 -8.17 18.60 -1.42
N GLU A 25 -8.65 17.50 -0.81
CA GLU A 25 -8.41 17.24 0.61
C GLU A 25 -6.91 17.07 0.92
N VAL A 26 -6.14 16.41 0.06
CA VAL A 26 -4.67 16.33 0.23
C VAL A 26 -4.03 17.71 0.22
N SER A 27 -4.50 18.62 -0.65
CA SER A 27 -4.02 20.00 -0.74
C SER A 27 -4.36 20.82 0.52
N GLU A 28 -5.60 20.71 1.01
CA GLU A 28 -6.04 21.36 2.25
C GLU A 28 -5.28 20.84 3.48
N ILE A 29 -4.99 19.54 3.53
CA ILE A 29 -4.18 18.93 4.60
C ILE A 29 -2.75 19.47 4.53
N ARG A 30 -2.14 19.57 3.34
CA ARG A 30 -0.82 20.17 3.15
C ARG A 30 -0.79 21.57 3.76
N ASP A 31 -1.75 22.42 3.40
CA ASP A 31 -1.79 23.81 3.85
C ASP A 31 -2.01 23.89 5.36
N ARG A 32 -2.91 23.07 5.90
CA ARG A 32 -3.17 23.01 7.34
C ARG A 32 -1.97 22.57 8.17
N LEU A 33 -1.16 21.68 7.61
CA LEU A 33 0.06 21.18 8.22
C LEU A 33 1.27 22.09 7.98
N SER A 34 1.13 23.09 7.10
CA SER A 34 2.25 23.88 6.56
C SER A 34 3.35 22.97 6.00
N ALA A 35 2.93 21.87 5.37
CA ALA A 35 3.81 20.94 4.71
C ALA A 35 4.19 21.44 3.33
N GLN A 36 5.35 21.00 2.82
CA GLN A 36 5.77 21.33 1.46
C GLN A 36 4.93 20.55 0.45
N HIS A 37 4.75 19.25 0.71
CA HIS A 37 3.82 18.41 -0.03
C HIS A 37 3.17 17.38 0.87
N VAL A 38 1.94 17.02 0.53
CA VAL A 38 1.28 15.80 0.97
C VAL A 38 0.91 14.99 -0.27
N LEU A 39 1.07 13.67 -0.18
CA LEU A 39 0.59 12.74 -1.20
C LEU A 39 -0.04 11.51 -0.54
N TYR A 40 -1.06 10.99 -1.19
CA TYR A 40 -1.58 9.65 -1.00
C TYR A 40 -1.35 8.88 -2.30
N HIS A 41 -0.83 7.67 -2.23
CA HIS A 41 -0.73 6.78 -3.37
C HIS A 41 -0.88 5.32 -2.97
N TRP A 42 -1.42 4.49 -3.85
CA TRP A 42 -1.43 3.05 -3.68
C TRP A 42 -0.99 2.33 -4.95
N ILE A 43 -0.41 1.15 -4.74
CA ILE A 43 0.09 0.25 -5.77
C ILE A 43 -0.49 -1.13 -5.50
N ASN A 44 -1.08 -1.79 -6.50
CA ASN A 44 -1.51 -3.19 -6.38
C ASN A 44 -0.46 -4.17 -6.92
N SER A 45 -0.71 -5.46 -6.75
CA SER A 45 0.11 -6.57 -7.25
C SER A 45 0.25 -6.59 -8.78
N GLU A 46 -0.65 -5.93 -9.51
CA GLU A 46 -0.59 -5.76 -10.97
C GLU A 46 0.22 -4.54 -11.42
N GLY A 47 0.73 -3.73 -10.47
CA GLY A 47 1.49 -2.52 -10.76
C GLY A 47 0.65 -1.31 -11.17
N ARG A 48 -0.68 -1.38 -11.01
CA ARG A 48 -1.54 -0.19 -11.17
C ARG A 48 -1.25 0.78 -10.04
N VAL A 49 -1.07 2.05 -10.40
CA VAL A 49 -0.80 3.13 -9.47
C VAL A 49 -1.98 4.08 -9.47
N PHE A 50 -2.38 4.46 -8.27
CA PHE A 50 -3.33 5.54 -8.03
C PHE A 50 -2.68 6.52 -7.08
N GLY A 51 -2.90 7.81 -7.28
CA GLY A 51 -2.44 8.79 -6.31
C GLY A 51 -3.19 10.10 -6.40
N ALA A 52 -3.33 10.73 -5.24
CA ALA A 52 -3.77 12.10 -5.06
C ALA A 52 -2.63 12.83 -4.34
N GLY A 53 -2.11 13.91 -4.90
CA GLY A 53 -0.88 14.49 -4.37
C GLY A 53 -0.60 15.89 -4.88
N THR A 54 0.27 16.56 -4.15
CA THR A 54 0.64 17.96 -4.40
C THR A 54 1.99 18.10 -5.09
N TYR A 55 2.62 17.00 -5.52
CA TYR A 55 3.82 17.05 -6.34
C TYR A 55 3.54 17.65 -7.71
N ASP A 56 4.54 18.34 -8.26
CA ASP A 56 4.48 18.86 -9.61
C ASP A 56 4.19 17.72 -10.61
N PRO A 57 3.22 17.89 -11.54
CA PRO A 57 2.96 16.90 -12.58
C PRO A 57 4.21 16.49 -13.38
N ALA A 58 5.12 17.41 -13.68
CA ALA A 58 6.37 17.13 -14.40
C ALA A 58 7.29 16.21 -13.58
N TRP A 59 7.38 16.45 -12.26
CA TRP A 59 8.13 15.55 -11.38
C TRP A 59 7.53 14.14 -11.36
N ARG A 60 6.21 14.00 -11.36
CA ARG A 60 5.55 12.67 -11.39
C ARG A 60 5.91 11.89 -12.65
N VAL A 61 5.92 12.55 -13.80
CA VAL A 61 6.32 11.92 -15.08
C VAL A 61 7.78 11.51 -15.03
N HIS A 62 8.66 12.43 -14.63
CA HIS A 62 10.10 12.20 -14.50
C HIS A 62 10.42 11.03 -13.56
N TYR A 63 9.76 10.97 -12.40
CA TYR A 63 9.92 9.88 -11.43
C TYR A 63 9.61 8.50 -12.03
N LEU A 64 8.62 8.41 -12.91
CA LEU A 64 8.25 7.18 -13.61
C LEU A 64 9.25 6.84 -14.71
N ASP A 65 9.66 7.83 -15.51
CA ASP A 65 10.60 7.65 -16.62
C ASP A 65 11.98 7.16 -16.14
N GLU A 66 12.48 7.75 -15.05
CA GLU A 66 13.73 7.33 -14.39
C GLU A 66 13.57 6.05 -13.54
N ARG A 67 12.35 5.51 -13.44
CA ARG A 67 12.02 4.30 -12.68
C ARG A 67 12.45 4.37 -11.22
N TYR A 68 12.33 5.56 -10.60
CA TYR A 68 12.81 5.80 -9.23
C TYR A 68 12.17 4.91 -8.19
N MET A 69 10.95 4.41 -8.42
CA MET A 69 10.28 3.41 -7.56
C MET A 69 11.18 2.20 -7.20
N ARG A 70 12.11 1.80 -8.07
CA ARG A 70 13.01 0.66 -7.81
C ARG A 70 14.08 0.98 -6.78
N ILE A 71 14.56 2.21 -6.74
CA ILE A 71 15.67 2.64 -5.89
C ILE A 71 15.20 3.50 -4.71
N ASP A 72 13.97 4.02 -4.75
CA ASP A 72 13.42 4.90 -3.72
C ASP A 72 13.40 4.21 -2.34
N PRO A 73 14.21 4.69 -1.38
CA PRO A 73 14.31 4.07 -0.07
C PRO A 73 13.02 4.21 0.75
N VAL A 74 12.16 5.18 0.43
CA VAL A 74 10.84 5.35 1.06
C VAL A 74 9.93 4.19 0.67
N VAL A 75 9.88 3.85 -0.63
CA VAL A 75 9.11 2.71 -1.14
C VAL A 75 9.67 1.39 -0.59
N GLN A 76 10.99 1.21 -0.60
CA GLN A 76 11.59 -0.02 -0.07
C GLN A 76 11.40 -0.15 1.45
N GLY A 77 11.49 0.95 2.19
CA GLY A 77 11.21 0.99 3.63
C GLY A 77 9.76 0.62 3.93
N ALA A 78 8.81 1.19 3.17
CA ALA A 78 7.39 0.98 3.37
C ALA A 78 6.95 -0.46 3.06
N ARG A 79 7.60 -1.11 2.09
CA ARG A 79 7.37 -2.54 1.81
C ARG A 79 7.62 -3.44 3.02
N LYS A 80 8.59 -3.09 3.88
CA LYS A 80 9.05 -3.94 4.98
C LYS A 80 8.52 -3.53 6.35
N ARG A 81 7.71 -2.47 6.45
CA ARG A 81 7.25 -1.92 7.74
C ARG A 81 5.75 -1.57 7.70
N PHE A 82 5.16 -1.51 8.88
CA PHE A 82 3.78 -1.09 9.12
C PHE A 82 3.67 0.13 10.04
N HIS A 83 4.80 0.62 10.55
CA HIS A 83 4.87 1.84 11.36
C HIS A 83 5.25 3.05 10.48
N PRO A 84 4.93 4.27 10.93
CA PRO A 84 5.37 5.49 10.26
C PRO A 84 6.88 5.51 10.02
N LEU A 85 7.27 5.89 8.80
CA LEU A 85 8.64 5.99 8.34
C LEU A 85 9.09 7.43 8.35
N ASN A 86 10.00 7.76 9.25
CA ASN A 86 10.78 8.99 9.17
C ASN A 86 11.89 8.80 8.12
N TRP A 87 11.90 9.64 7.08
CA TRP A 87 12.85 9.56 5.97
C TRP A 87 14.32 9.63 6.42
N ARG A 88 14.60 10.32 7.53
CA ARG A 88 15.95 10.39 8.12
C ARG A 88 16.50 9.01 8.49
N ASN A 89 15.63 8.07 8.86
CA ASN A 89 16.01 6.74 9.33
C ASN A 89 16.15 5.72 8.19
N LEU A 90 16.11 6.18 6.94
CA LEU A 90 16.31 5.36 5.76
C LEU A 90 17.77 5.36 5.33
N ASP A 91 18.15 4.35 4.56
CA ASP A 91 19.48 4.26 3.97
C ASP A 91 19.55 5.10 2.69
N TRP A 92 20.33 6.18 2.75
CA TRP A 92 20.60 7.08 1.62
C TRP A 92 22.04 6.97 1.11
N SER A 93 22.73 5.87 1.42
CA SER A 93 24.19 5.76 1.24
C SER A 93 24.65 5.32 -0.15
N SER A 94 23.77 4.77 -1.00
CA SER A 94 24.16 4.38 -2.36
C SER A 94 24.25 5.61 -3.28
N LYS A 95 25.05 5.52 -4.35
CA LYS A 95 25.19 6.62 -5.30
C LYS A 95 23.84 6.96 -5.95
N ASP A 96 23.16 5.95 -6.50
CA ASP A 96 21.88 6.14 -7.20
C ASP A 96 20.81 6.75 -6.29
N VAL A 97 20.78 6.38 -5.00
CA VAL A 97 19.82 6.95 -4.02
C VAL A 97 20.17 8.39 -3.67
N ARG A 98 21.46 8.77 -3.62
CA ARG A 98 21.86 10.17 -3.44
C ARG A 98 21.50 11.02 -4.65
N ASP A 99 21.71 10.51 -5.85
CA ASP A 99 21.38 11.22 -7.10
C ASP A 99 19.86 11.43 -7.19
N PHE A 100 19.07 10.40 -6.92
CA PHE A 100 17.61 10.50 -6.79
C PHE A 100 17.19 11.55 -5.75
N ARG A 101 17.83 11.55 -4.58
CA ARG A 101 17.50 12.53 -3.52
C ARG A 101 17.80 13.95 -3.96
N ALA A 102 18.93 14.20 -4.61
CA ALA A 102 19.30 15.52 -5.11
C ALA A 102 18.28 16.01 -6.15
N ASP A 103 17.94 15.15 -7.10
CA ASP A 103 16.96 15.45 -8.14
C ASP A 103 15.55 15.73 -7.56
N ALA A 104 15.13 14.94 -6.57
CA ALA A 104 13.88 15.21 -5.84
C ALA A 104 13.90 16.57 -5.13
N GLN A 105 15.03 16.96 -4.53
CA GLN A 105 15.18 18.26 -3.88
C GLN A 105 15.16 19.41 -4.89
N ASP A 106 15.79 19.24 -6.05
CA ASP A 106 15.77 20.22 -7.15
C ASP A 106 14.35 20.40 -7.71
N ALA A 107 13.55 19.34 -7.73
CA ALA A 107 12.12 19.37 -8.04
C ALA A 107 11.23 19.92 -6.91
N GLY A 108 11.84 20.37 -5.80
CA GLY A 108 11.12 20.97 -4.68
C GLY A 108 10.48 19.97 -3.73
N ILE A 109 10.96 18.73 -3.65
CA ILE A 109 10.54 17.79 -2.60
C ILE A 109 11.35 18.03 -1.34
N GLY A 110 10.66 18.19 -0.21
CA GLY A 110 11.29 18.46 1.08
C GLY A 110 12.25 17.34 1.51
N PRO A 111 13.42 17.67 2.10
CA PRO A 111 14.41 16.69 2.55
C PRO A 111 13.93 15.85 3.74
N GLN A 112 12.92 16.32 4.47
CA GLN A 112 12.30 15.60 5.57
C GLN A 112 10.96 15.04 5.12
N GLY A 113 10.61 13.84 5.58
CA GLY A 113 9.32 13.26 5.28
C GLY A 113 8.88 12.20 6.26
N LEU A 114 7.56 12.12 6.44
CA LEU A 114 6.90 11.08 7.21
C LEU A 114 5.97 10.31 6.27
N THR A 115 6.25 9.02 6.08
CA THR A 115 5.43 8.13 5.26
C THR A 115 4.69 7.13 6.14
N ILE A 116 3.37 7.08 6.03
CA ILE A 116 2.50 6.13 6.72
C ILE A 116 2.21 4.97 5.76
N PRO A 117 2.78 3.77 5.97
CA PRO A 117 2.44 2.60 5.18
C PRO A 117 1.07 2.05 5.58
N ILE A 118 0.25 1.73 4.59
CA ILE A 118 -1.11 1.22 4.75
C ILE A 118 -1.26 -0.03 3.86
N ARG A 119 -1.92 -1.06 4.38
CA ARG A 119 -2.18 -2.31 3.65
C ARG A 119 -3.67 -2.42 3.33
N GLY A 120 -3.96 -2.66 2.07
CA GLY A 120 -5.31 -2.91 1.58
C GLY A 120 -5.67 -4.41 1.66
N PRO A 121 -6.97 -4.73 1.71
CA PRO A 121 -7.45 -6.11 1.83
C PRO A 121 -7.15 -6.99 0.60
N GLY A 122 -6.89 -6.40 -0.56
CA GLY A 122 -6.52 -7.12 -1.79
C GLY A 122 -5.01 -7.18 -2.02
N GLY A 123 -4.21 -7.09 -0.96
CA GLY A 123 -2.74 -7.03 -1.05
C GLY A 123 -2.21 -5.70 -1.59
N GLN A 124 -3.05 -4.66 -1.70
CA GLN A 124 -2.59 -3.33 -2.09
C GLN A 124 -1.65 -2.76 -1.03
N MET A 125 -0.65 -1.99 -1.47
CA MET A 125 0.21 -1.22 -0.60
C MET A 125 -0.01 0.25 -0.90
N ALA A 126 -0.50 0.98 0.10
CA ALA A 126 -0.74 2.40 0.03
C ALA A 126 0.20 3.15 0.97
N HIS A 127 0.44 4.42 0.66
CA HIS A 127 1.17 5.32 1.54
C HIS A 127 0.49 6.68 1.58
N LEU A 128 0.45 7.27 2.77
CA LEU A 128 0.27 8.72 2.94
C LEU A 128 1.61 9.31 3.33
N THR A 129 2.11 10.29 2.59
CA THR A 129 3.39 10.95 2.85
C THR A 129 3.18 12.44 3.02
N ALA A 130 3.80 13.01 4.06
CA ALA A 130 3.98 14.45 4.21
C ALA A 130 5.47 14.79 4.15
N THR A 131 5.84 15.79 3.36
CA THR A 131 7.23 16.28 3.22
C THR A 131 7.37 17.69 3.73
N MET A 132 8.54 18.02 4.28
CA MET A 132 8.82 19.29 4.95
C MET A 132 10.21 19.81 4.57
N GLY A 133 10.30 21.13 4.37
CA GLY A 133 11.55 21.86 4.18
C GLY A 133 12.07 22.49 5.47
N CYS A 134 12.19 21.72 6.55
CA CYS A 134 12.54 22.23 7.88
C CYS A 134 13.75 21.53 8.51
N SER A 135 14.24 22.07 9.63
CA SER A 135 15.30 21.47 10.43
C SER A 135 14.84 20.19 11.13
N ASP A 136 15.79 19.41 11.63
CA ASP A 136 15.50 18.16 12.33
C ASP A 136 14.66 18.35 13.60
N ALA A 137 14.92 19.43 14.34
CA ALA A 137 14.19 19.74 15.57
C ALA A 137 12.73 20.10 15.26
N GLU A 138 12.52 20.95 14.26
CA GLU A 138 11.18 21.31 13.78
C GLU A 138 10.43 20.09 13.25
N PHE A 139 11.12 19.21 12.52
CA PHE A 139 10.53 17.98 12.00
C PHE A 139 10.15 16.99 13.11
N ALA A 140 10.97 16.88 14.16
CA ALA A 140 10.65 16.06 15.33
C ALA A 140 9.38 16.55 16.04
N SER A 141 9.27 17.87 16.28
CA SER A 141 8.06 18.48 16.86
C SER A 141 6.83 18.31 15.95
N PHE A 142 7.01 18.44 14.63
CA PHE A 142 5.95 18.16 13.67
C PHE A 142 5.44 16.72 13.77
N ASN A 143 6.34 15.74 13.83
CA ASN A 143 6.00 14.33 13.92
C ASN A 143 5.26 14.01 15.23
N GLU A 144 5.72 14.54 16.36
CA GLU A 144 5.03 14.37 17.65
C GLU A 144 3.61 14.97 17.62
N ALA A 145 3.46 16.16 17.06
CA ALA A 145 2.19 16.86 17.01
C ALA A 145 1.18 16.29 15.99
N ASN A 146 1.66 15.64 14.91
CA ASN A 146 0.84 15.28 13.76
C ASN A 146 0.87 13.80 13.35
N GLY A 147 1.83 13.00 13.81
CA GLY A 147 2.02 11.62 13.36
C GLY A 147 0.76 10.75 13.54
N ARG A 148 0.13 10.81 14.72
CA ARG A 148 -1.14 10.09 15.00
C ARG A 148 -2.29 10.50 14.07
N TYR A 149 -2.33 11.77 13.67
CA TYR A 149 -3.37 12.29 12.80
C TYR A 149 -3.14 11.85 11.35
N LEU A 150 -1.89 11.88 10.90
CA LEU A 150 -1.50 11.36 9.58
C LEU A 150 -1.77 9.86 9.46
N ILE A 151 -1.60 9.09 10.53
CA ILE A 151 -2.00 7.67 10.55
C ILE A 151 -3.49 7.53 10.26
N LEU A 152 -4.34 8.22 11.04
CA LEU A 152 -5.80 8.15 10.88
C LEU A 152 -6.24 8.63 9.51
N LEU A 153 -5.77 9.80 9.08
CA LEU A 153 -6.06 10.34 7.75
C LEU A 153 -5.65 9.38 6.65
N GLY A 154 -4.48 8.76 6.76
CA GLY A 154 -4.01 7.77 5.80
C GLY A 154 -4.97 6.60 5.66
N HIS A 155 -5.50 6.07 6.78
CA HIS A 155 -6.48 4.99 6.76
C HIS A 155 -7.80 5.40 6.08
N PHE A 156 -8.36 6.57 6.43
CA PHE A 156 -9.61 7.06 5.81
C PHE A 156 -9.42 7.36 4.32
N PHE A 157 -8.29 7.97 3.93
CA PHE A 157 -7.94 8.15 2.52
C PHE A 157 -7.89 6.82 1.77
N ASN A 158 -7.25 5.81 2.36
CA ASN A 158 -7.12 4.52 1.72
C ASN A 158 -8.47 3.83 1.56
N GLN A 159 -9.32 3.86 2.58
CA GLN A 159 -10.67 3.31 2.49
C GLN A 159 -11.45 3.98 1.34
N LYS A 160 -11.50 5.31 1.32
CA LYS A 160 -12.25 6.05 0.30
C LYS A 160 -11.66 5.87 -1.10
N ALA A 161 -10.34 5.91 -1.24
CA ALA A 161 -9.67 5.70 -2.51
C ALA A 161 -9.98 4.31 -3.08
N LEU A 162 -10.02 3.27 -2.24
CA LEU A 162 -10.41 1.93 -2.68
C LEU A 162 -11.87 1.87 -3.12
N GLU A 163 -12.78 2.54 -2.42
CA GLU A 163 -14.19 2.67 -2.82
C GLU A 163 -14.34 3.35 -4.19
N LEU A 164 -13.60 4.44 -4.43
CA LEU A 164 -13.68 5.23 -5.67
C LEU A 164 -12.91 4.62 -6.85
N SER A 165 -11.89 3.81 -6.60
CA SER A 165 -10.96 3.37 -7.64
C SER A 165 -11.54 2.43 -8.71
N GLU A 166 -12.81 2.00 -8.58
CA GLU A 166 -13.47 1.00 -9.44
C GLU A 166 -12.58 -0.22 -9.77
N ILE A 167 -11.50 -0.48 -9.01
CA ILE A 167 -10.79 -1.74 -9.09
C ILE A 167 -11.83 -2.73 -8.67
N ARG A 168 -12.36 -3.43 -9.67
CA ARG A 168 -13.39 -4.42 -9.49
C ARG A 168 -12.94 -5.28 -8.32
N ASN A 169 -13.79 -5.29 -7.32
CA ASN A 169 -13.79 -6.27 -6.25
C ASN A 169 -14.06 -7.69 -6.80
N ASP A 170 -13.63 -8.01 -8.02
CA ASP A 170 -13.75 -9.35 -8.60
C ASP A 170 -13.11 -10.39 -7.66
N ASP A 171 -12.12 -9.98 -6.85
CA ASP A 171 -11.49 -10.82 -5.84
C ASP A 171 -12.14 -10.76 -4.43
N LYS A 172 -13.00 -9.77 -4.10
CA LYS A 172 -13.63 -9.70 -2.75
C LYS A 172 -14.73 -10.74 -2.54
N ASP A 173 -15.27 -11.31 -3.61
CA ASP A 173 -16.29 -12.36 -3.55
C ASP A 173 -15.70 -13.77 -3.73
N VAL A 174 -14.37 -13.92 -3.83
CA VAL A 174 -13.74 -15.23 -3.97
C VAL A 174 -13.74 -15.97 -2.64
N ALA A 175 -14.84 -16.67 -2.37
CA ALA A 175 -14.98 -17.56 -1.22
C ALA A 175 -14.46 -18.97 -1.56
N LEU A 176 -13.33 -19.34 -0.95
CA LEU A 176 -12.86 -20.72 -0.92
C LEU A 176 -13.61 -21.50 0.17
N SER A 177 -13.98 -22.73 -0.14
CA SER A 177 -14.51 -23.68 0.84
C SER A 177 -13.40 -24.09 1.83
N PRO A 178 -13.76 -24.56 3.04
CA PRO A 178 -12.77 -25.01 4.01
C PRO A 178 -11.79 -26.06 3.45
N ARG A 179 -12.27 -26.97 2.59
CA ARG A 179 -11.41 -28.00 1.98
C ARG A 179 -10.48 -27.46 0.89
N GLU A 180 -10.90 -26.42 0.17
CA GLU A 180 -10.03 -25.73 -0.78
C GLU A 180 -8.93 -24.95 -0.05
N VAL A 181 -9.28 -24.29 1.06
CA VAL A 181 -8.32 -23.62 1.95
C VAL A 181 -7.31 -24.63 2.49
N ASP A 182 -7.77 -25.74 3.08
CA ASP A 182 -6.90 -26.79 3.60
C ASP A 182 -5.92 -27.31 2.53
N ALA A 183 -6.44 -27.62 1.34
CA ALA A 183 -5.64 -28.14 0.24
C ALA A 183 -4.54 -27.15 -0.20
N LEU A 184 -4.87 -25.86 -0.34
CA LEU A 184 -3.89 -24.85 -0.70
C LEU A 184 -2.91 -24.55 0.44
N THR A 185 -3.34 -24.62 1.71
CA THR A 185 -2.49 -24.43 2.89
C THR A 185 -1.38 -25.48 2.95
N PHE A 186 -1.69 -26.77 2.77
CA PHE A 186 -0.64 -27.80 2.76
C PHE A 186 0.35 -27.62 1.61
N LEU A 187 -0.13 -27.22 0.43
CA LEU A 187 0.75 -26.88 -0.69
C LEU A 187 1.62 -25.65 -0.39
N ALA A 188 1.08 -24.64 0.29
CA ALA A 188 1.83 -23.45 0.72
C ALA A 188 2.92 -23.80 1.74
N LEU A 189 2.67 -24.80 2.60
CA LEU A 189 3.65 -25.35 3.54
C LEU A 189 4.70 -26.26 2.87
N GLY A 190 4.61 -26.48 1.55
CA GLY A 190 5.58 -27.27 0.78
C GLY A 190 5.29 -28.76 0.71
N TYR A 191 4.09 -29.21 1.08
CA TYR A 191 3.72 -30.62 1.00
C TYR A 191 3.56 -31.06 -0.46
N THR A 192 3.97 -32.29 -0.76
CA THR A 192 3.58 -32.95 -2.01
C THR A 192 2.09 -33.27 -2.01
N ARG A 193 1.51 -33.51 -3.19
CA ARG A 193 0.08 -33.87 -3.32
C ARG A 193 -0.28 -35.14 -2.55
N SER A 194 0.60 -36.16 -2.57
CA SER A 194 0.43 -37.39 -1.78
C SER A 194 0.39 -37.07 -0.28
N GLN A 195 1.40 -36.35 0.24
CA GLN A 195 1.46 -35.99 1.66
C GLN A 195 0.25 -35.15 2.11
N ALA A 196 -0.19 -34.19 1.29
CA ALA A 196 -1.35 -33.37 1.59
C ALA A 196 -2.65 -34.20 1.59
N ALA A 197 -2.81 -35.13 0.63
CA ALA A 197 -3.96 -36.02 0.56
C ALA A 197 -4.02 -36.97 1.77
N ASP A 198 -2.87 -37.55 2.14
CA ASP A 198 -2.73 -38.40 3.32
C ASP A 198 -3.07 -37.63 4.60
N THR A 199 -2.54 -36.40 4.74
CA THR A 199 -2.80 -35.53 5.90
C THR A 199 -4.28 -35.18 6.02
N LEU A 200 -4.96 -34.98 4.89
CA LEU A 200 -6.40 -34.69 4.83
C LEU A 200 -7.29 -35.94 4.88
N SER A 201 -6.72 -37.14 4.91
CA SER A 201 -7.44 -38.42 4.85
C SER A 201 -8.38 -38.50 3.63
N ILE A 202 -7.91 -38.05 2.47
CA ILE A 202 -8.62 -38.10 1.18
C ILE A 202 -7.74 -38.70 0.09
N SER A 203 -8.33 -39.06 -1.06
CA SER A 203 -7.54 -39.51 -2.21
C SER A 203 -6.81 -38.33 -2.89
N GLU A 204 -5.67 -38.60 -3.54
CA GLU A 204 -4.99 -37.61 -4.38
C GLU A 204 -5.89 -37.05 -5.50
N HIS A 205 -6.82 -37.89 -6.00
CA HIS A 205 -7.81 -37.45 -6.98
C HIS A 205 -8.74 -36.39 -6.38
N THR A 206 -9.24 -36.61 -5.17
CA THR A 206 -10.10 -35.66 -4.44
C THR A 206 -9.35 -34.37 -4.14
N LEU A 207 -8.09 -34.45 -3.70
CA LEU A 207 -7.24 -33.28 -3.48
C LEU A 207 -7.09 -32.46 -4.77
N ARG A 208 -6.85 -33.12 -5.90
CA ARG A 208 -6.75 -32.46 -7.22
C ARG A 208 -8.02 -31.70 -7.58
N VAL A 209 -9.20 -32.24 -7.27
CA VAL A 209 -10.48 -31.55 -7.50
C VAL A 209 -10.57 -30.27 -6.69
N TYR A 210 -10.20 -30.29 -5.40
CA TYR A 210 -10.16 -29.07 -4.58
C TYR A 210 -9.16 -28.04 -5.12
N ILE A 211 -7.97 -28.47 -5.55
CA ILE A 211 -6.95 -27.58 -6.12
C ILE A 211 -7.46 -26.92 -7.41
N GLU A 212 -8.06 -27.68 -8.33
CA GLU A 212 -8.58 -27.13 -9.59
C GLU A 212 -9.77 -26.19 -9.38
N SER A 213 -10.67 -26.53 -8.44
CA SER A 213 -11.78 -25.65 -8.07
C SER A 213 -11.27 -24.33 -7.49
N ALA A 214 -10.32 -24.38 -6.54
CA ALA A 214 -9.71 -23.19 -5.96
C ALA A 214 -8.98 -22.35 -7.03
N ARG A 215 -8.22 -23.01 -7.91
CA ARG A 215 -7.52 -22.36 -9.03
C ARG A 215 -8.49 -21.61 -9.95
N HIS A 216 -9.62 -22.23 -10.30
CA HIS A 216 -10.64 -21.60 -11.13
C HIS A 216 -11.29 -20.40 -10.44
N LYS A 217 -11.68 -20.55 -9.17
CA LYS A 217 -12.25 -19.46 -8.37
C LYS A 217 -11.31 -18.26 -8.25
N LEU A 218 -10.02 -18.52 -8.08
CA LEU A 218 -8.99 -17.48 -8.00
C LEU A 218 -8.57 -16.93 -9.37
N SER A 219 -9.09 -17.45 -10.48
CA SER A 219 -8.62 -17.12 -11.84
C SER A 219 -7.10 -17.28 -11.99
N ALA A 220 -6.54 -18.33 -11.37
CA ALA A 220 -5.11 -18.58 -11.35
C ALA A 220 -4.64 -19.47 -12.51
N MET A 221 -3.45 -19.16 -13.04
CA MET A 221 -2.87 -19.89 -14.18
C MET A 221 -2.36 -21.28 -13.82
N ASN A 222 -1.91 -21.48 -12.58
CA ASN A 222 -1.38 -22.75 -12.08
C ASN A 222 -1.52 -22.81 -10.55
N THR A 223 -1.21 -23.95 -9.94
CA THR A 223 -1.32 -24.16 -8.49
C THR A 223 -0.47 -23.18 -7.70
N THR A 224 0.76 -22.90 -8.13
CA THR A 224 1.65 -21.94 -7.45
C THR A 224 1.08 -20.53 -7.47
N HIS A 225 0.53 -20.10 -8.62
CA HIS A 225 -0.17 -18.83 -8.74
C HIS A 225 -1.44 -18.80 -7.86
N ALA A 226 -2.18 -19.90 -7.77
CA ALA A 226 -3.34 -20.00 -6.88
C ALA A 226 -2.96 -19.82 -5.41
N VAL A 227 -1.91 -20.50 -4.95
CA VAL A 227 -1.37 -20.33 -3.59
C VAL A 227 -0.92 -18.89 -3.35
N ALA A 228 -0.15 -18.30 -4.27
CA ALA A 228 0.33 -16.92 -4.14
C ALA A 228 -0.83 -15.91 -4.09
N LYS A 229 -1.86 -16.08 -4.92
CA LYS A 229 -3.04 -15.21 -4.94
C LYS A 229 -3.87 -15.36 -3.66
N ALA A 230 -4.07 -16.60 -3.20
CA ALA A 230 -4.82 -16.86 -1.96
C ALA A 230 -4.12 -16.29 -0.71
N LEU A 231 -2.78 -16.33 -0.65
CA LEU A 231 -2.00 -15.64 0.40
C LEU A 231 -2.14 -14.11 0.30
N ASN A 232 -2.01 -13.54 -0.90
CA ASN A 232 -2.10 -12.08 -1.11
C ASN A 232 -3.49 -11.52 -0.77
N LEU A 233 -4.55 -12.30 -0.97
CA LEU A 233 -5.93 -11.95 -0.62
C LEU A 233 -6.28 -12.23 0.84
N GLY A 234 -5.36 -12.76 1.64
CA GLY A 234 -5.61 -13.13 3.04
C GLY A 234 -6.57 -14.31 3.22
N LEU A 235 -6.80 -15.11 2.16
CA LEU A 235 -7.62 -16.32 2.20
C LEU A 235 -6.89 -17.50 2.85
N LEU A 236 -5.55 -17.46 2.88
CA LEU A 236 -4.69 -18.40 3.58
C LEU A 236 -3.87 -17.66 4.64
N VAL A 237 -3.68 -18.31 5.78
CA VAL A 237 -2.75 -17.88 6.83
C VAL A 237 -1.85 -19.08 7.12
N ILE A 238 -0.53 -18.88 7.05
CA ILE A 238 0.50 -19.91 7.22
C ILE A 238 1.51 -19.51 8.29
#